data_AF-A0A5D4NIQ1-F1
#
_entry.id   AF-A0A5D4NIQ1-F1
#
_cell.length_a   1.000
_cell.length_b   1.000
_cell.length_c   1.000
_cell.angle_alpha   90.00
_cell.angle_beta   90.00
_cell.angle_gamma   90.00
#
_symmetry.space_group_name_H-M   'P 1'
#
loop_
_entity.id
_entity.type
_entity.pdbx_description
1 polymer ?
#
loop_
_entity_poly.entity_id
_entity_poly.type
_entity_poly.pdbx_seq_one_letter_code
_entity_poly.pdbx_strand_id
1 'polypeptide(L)'
;MTKEKIPSDLYEALRNAGFQLETQLNEYIHKYMNQKEFAAAATVFKKAHGRLMDLLQEFHETASPHLKTPTKKDVATIAQLVVQVEEKVDVLSDQVAELTETIQKLNSSTPDKKEQTEAPAESPEEAAVWDTLKEERRKRLQAMSEAAKSSIESKLGTLSASEILKGANFSQLFEMLQGMKKSE
;
A
#
# COMPACT_ATOMS: atom_id res chain seq x y z
N MET A 1 15.27 15.20 63.22
CA MET A 1 15.49 14.17 62.19
C MET A 1 15.30 12.80 62.81
N THR A 2 14.05 12.36 62.98
CA THR A 2 13.70 11.02 63.47
C THR A 2 13.08 10.26 62.29
N LYS A 3 13.85 9.34 61.70
CA LYS A 3 13.31 8.38 60.72
C LYS A 3 12.46 7.38 61.50
N GLU A 4 11.14 7.53 61.45
CA GLU A 4 10.21 6.55 61.99
C GLU A 4 10.42 5.22 61.27
N LYS A 5 10.93 4.23 62.00
CA LYS A 5 11.01 2.86 61.52
C LYS A 5 9.61 2.28 61.67
N ILE A 6 8.95 2.04 60.54
CA ILE A 6 7.70 1.28 60.47
C ILE A 6 7.92 -0.03 61.24
N PRO A 7 7.03 -0.41 62.18
CA PRO A 7 7.18 -1.63 62.95
C PRO A 7 7.29 -2.82 61.99
N SER A 8 8.36 -3.60 62.12
CA SER A 8 8.73 -4.71 61.23
C SER A 8 7.58 -5.70 60.99
N ASP A 9 6.73 -5.86 62.00
CA ASP A 9 5.57 -6.74 62.01
C ASP A 9 4.50 -6.33 60.97
N LEU A 10 4.29 -5.03 60.76
CA LEU A 10 3.34 -4.53 59.76
C LEU A 10 3.87 -4.71 58.34
N TYR A 11 5.19 -4.56 58.16
CA TYR A 11 5.85 -4.79 56.87
C TYR A 11 5.82 -6.28 56.51
N GLU A 12 6.11 -7.17 57.46
CA GLU A 12 6.04 -8.62 57.25
C GLU A 12 4.61 -9.09 56.97
N ALA A 13 3.61 -8.57 57.69
CA ALA A 13 2.20 -8.88 57.43
C ALA A 13 1.76 -8.44 56.03
N LEU A 14 2.12 -7.22 55.61
CA LEU A 14 1.80 -6.73 54.26
C LEU A 14 2.54 -7.50 53.17
N ARG A 15 3.81 -7.84 53.39
CA ARG A 15 4.62 -8.67 52.49
C ARG A 15 3.98 -10.04 52.28
N ASN A 16 3.55 -10.68 53.37
CA ASN A 16 2.94 -12.01 53.33
C ASN A 16 1.56 -11.97 52.67
N ALA A 17 0.75 -10.95 52.95
CA ALA A 17 -0.54 -10.74 52.29
C ALA A 17 -0.37 -10.48 50.78
N GLY A 18 0.62 -9.66 50.39
CA GLY A 18 0.97 -9.43 48.99
C GLY A 18 1.39 -10.71 48.28
N PHE A 19 2.25 -11.52 48.92
CA PHE A 19 2.70 -12.79 48.36
C PHE A 19 1.57 -13.81 48.21
N GLN A 20 0.63 -13.86 49.16
CA GLN A 20 -0.55 -14.71 49.05
C GLN A 20 -1.47 -14.27 47.90
N LEU A 21 -1.67 -12.97 47.72
CA LEU A 21 -2.48 -12.42 46.63
C LEU A 21 -1.82 -12.69 45.28
N GLU A 22 -0.50 -12.48 45.16
CA GLU A 22 0.28 -12.82 43.98
C GLU A 22 0.16 -14.32 43.63
N THR A 23 0.28 -15.19 44.64
CA THR A 23 0.17 -16.64 44.44
C THR A 23 -1.23 -17.04 43.98
N GLN A 24 -2.28 -16.52 44.62
CA GLN A 24 -3.68 -16.78 44.24
C GLN A 24 -4.00 -16.26 42.83
N LEU A 25 -3.51 -15.06 42.49
CA LEU A 25 -3.70 -14.49 41.16
C LEU A 25 -2.96 -15.32 40.11
N ASN A 26 -1.74 -15.77 40.41
CA ASN A 26 -0.96 -16.60 39.50
C ASN A 26 -1.64 -17.96 39.27
N GLU A 27 -2.12 -18.60 40.32
CA GLU A 27 -2.90 -19.85 40.21
C GLU A 27 -4.20 -19.65 39.41
N TYR A 28 -4.90 -18.54 39.61
CA TYR A 28 -6.10 -18.20 38.84
C TYR A 28 -5.78 -18.01 37.35
N ILE A 29 -4.74 -17.24 37.03
CA ILE A 29 -4.27 -17.00 35.66
C ILE A 29 -3.87 -18.33 35.00
N HIS A 30 -3.08 -19.16 35.68
CA HIS A 30 -2.69 -20.47 35.17
C HIS A 30 -3.91 -21.38 34.95
N LYS A 31 -4.89 -21.34 35.85
CA LYS A 31 -6.13 -22.13 35.72
C LYS A 31 -6.96 -21.69 34.51
N TYR A 32 -7.08 -20.39 34.24
CA TYR A 32 -7.82 -19.88 33.08
C TYR A 32 -7.08 -20.09 31.76
N MET A 33 -5.76 -19.91 31.73
CA MET A 33 -4.97 -20.10 30.50
C MET A 33 -4.74 -21.57 30.14
N ASN A 34 -4.67 -22.47 31.13
CA ASN A 34 -4.46 -23.90 30.91
C ASN A 34 -5.76 -24.67 30.63
N GLN A 35 -6.91 -23.99 30.66
CA GLN A 35 -8.16 -24.58 30.19
C GLN A 35 -8.13 -24.67 28.67
N LYS A 36 -8.06 -25.90 28.16
CA LYS A 36 -8.17 -26.20 26.72
C LYS A 36 -9.42 -25.58 26.08
N GLU A 37 -10.46 -25.35 26.88
CA GLU A 37 -11.69 -24.65 26.47
C GLU A 37 -11.46 -23.18 26.14
N PHE A 38 -10.59 -22.46 26.86
CA PHE A 38 -10.22 -21.08 26.54
C PHE A 38 -9.40 -21.03 25.25
N ALA A 39 -8.45 -21.95 25.08
CA ALA A 39 -7.69 -22.07 23.84
C ALA A 39 -8.62 -22.40 22.65
N ALA A 40 -9.57 -23.33 22.83
CA ALA A 40 -10.57 -23.66 21.82
C ALA A 40 -11.47 -22.46 21.49
N ALA A 41 -12.00 -21.77 22.50
CA ALA A 41 -12.79 -20.56 22.32
C ALA A 41 -12.01 -19.45 21.61
N ALA A 42 -10.73 -19.25 21.96
CA ALA A 42 -9.85 -18.30 21.30
C ALA A 42 -9.61 -18.67 19.83
N THR A 43 -9.46 -19.96 19.49
CA THR A 43 -9.34 -20.38 18.09
C THR A 43 -10.62 -20.16 17.28
N VAL A 44 -11.80 -20.39 17.88
CA VAL A 44 -13.09 -20.11 17.25
C VAL A 44 -13.28 -18.61 17.05
N PHE A 45 -12.95 -17.81 18.06
CA PHE A 45 -12.98 -16.37 17.98
C PHE A 45 -12.01 -15.84 16.91
N LYS A 46 -10.78 -16.35 16.86
CA LYS A 46 -9.80 -15.99 15.83
C LYS A 46 -10.32 -16.29 14.42
N LYS A 47 -10.98 -17.43 14.23
CA LYS A 47 -11.59 -17.80 12.93
C LYS A 47 -12.77 -16.89 12.58
N ALA A 48 -13.61 -16.55 13.54
CA ALA A 48 -14.72 -15.61 13.35
C ALA A 48 -14.20 -14.19 13.06
N HIS A 49 -13.17 -13.74 13.76
CA HIS A 49 -12.52 -12.46 13.55
C HIS A 49 -11.86 -12.38 12.17
N GLY A 50 -11.18 -13.45 11.73
CA GLY A 50 -10.66 -13.56 10.36
C GLY A 50 -11.75 -13.35 9.31
N ARG A 51 -12.87 -14.07 9.43
CA ARG A 51 -14.02 -13.91 8.53
C ARG A 51 -14.63 -12.51 8.54
N LEU A 52 -14.69 -11.86 9.72
CA LEU A 52 -15.16 -10.49 9.82
C LEU A 52 -14.22 -9.53 9.09
N MET A 53 -12.90 -9.74 9.21
CA MET A 53 -11.89 -8.95 8.53
C MET A 53 -11.93 -9.15 7.02
N ASP A 54 -12.14 -10.38 6.56
CA ASP A 54 -12.33 -10.70 5.14
C ASP A 54 -13.56 -9.97 4.60
N LEU A 55 -14.69 -10.00 5.31
CA LEU A 55 -15.91 -9.30 4.92
C LEU A 55 -15.72 -7.77 4.90
N LEU A 56 -15.01 -7.21 5.90
CA LEU A 56 -14.67 -5.79 5.93
C LEU A 56 -13.78 -5.41 4.75
N GLN A 57 -12.83 -6.28 4.39
CA GLN A 57 -11.97 -6.09 3.25
C GLN A 57 -12.77 -6.14 1.95
N GLU A 58 -13.66 -7.11 1.76
CA GLU A 58 -14.54 -7.19 0.58
C GLU A 58 -15.46 -5.97 0.46
N PHE A 59 -16.02 -5.50 1.56
CA PHE A 59 -16.80 -4.26 1.58
C PHE A 59 -15.93 -3.06 1.21
N HIS A 60 -14.72 -2.97 1.77
CA HIS A 60 -13.79 -1.90 1.46
C HIS A 60 -13.36 -1.92 -0.02
N GLU A 61 -13.14 -3.10 -0.59
CA GLU A 61 -12.82 -3.26 -2.01
C GLU A 61 -14.01 -2.92 -2.92
N THR A 62 -15.24 -3.22 -2.50
CA THR A 62 -16.45 -2.87 -3.26
C THR A 62 -16.77 -1.37 -3.15
N ALA A 63 -16.49 -0.75 -2.01
CA ALA A 63 -16.74 0.67 -1.76
C ALA A 63 -15.60 1.58 -2.26
N SER A 64 -14.37 1.07 -2.33
CA SER A 64 -13.17 1.79 -2.77
C SER A 64 -13.30 2.48 -4.14
N PRO A 65 -13.91 1.85 -5.17
CA PRO A 65 -14.13 2.51 -6.46
C PRO A 65 -14.91 3.83 -6.34
N HIS A 66 -15.79 3.93 -5.35
CA HIS A 66 -16.57 5.13 -5.07
C HIS A 66 -15.82 6.12 -4.15
N LEU A 67 -14.95 5.63 -3.29
CA LEU A 67 -14.19 6.41 -2.30
C LEU A 67 -12.84 6.93 -2.82
N LYS A 68 -12.43 6.57 -4.03
CA LYS A 68 -11.13 6.95 -4.63
C LYS A 68 -9.92 6.60 -3.74
N THR A 69 -10.04 5.60 -2.88
CA THR A 69 -8.97 5.14 -1.99
C THR A 69 -8.32 3.89 -2.58
N PRO A 70 -6.99 3.84 -2.77
CA PRO A 70 -6.32 2.67 -3.33
C PRO A 70 -6.49 1.44 -2.43
N THR A 71 -6.85 0.29 -3.00
CA THR A 71 -7.00 -0.96 -2.24
C THR A 71 -5.67 -1.71 -2.12
N LYS A 72 -5.59 -2.65 -1.18
CA LYS A 72 -4.43 -3.56 -1.05
C LYS A 72 -4.18 -4.36 -2.33
N LYS A 73 -5.24 -4.74 -3.06
CA LYS A 73 -5.15 -5.45 -4.34
C LYS A 73 -4.55 -4.58 -5.44
N ASP A 74 -4.92 -3.31 -5.49
CA ASP A 74 -4.35 -2.37 -6.46
C ASP A 74 -2.84 -2.21 -6.26
N VAL A 75 -2.41 -2.03 -5.01
CA VAL A 75 -0.98 -1.92 -4.67
C VAL A 75 -0.23 -3.21 -5.03
N ALA A 76 -0.80 -4.38 -4.73
CA ALA A 76 -0.20 -5.67 -5.07
C ALA A 76 -0.08 -5.86 -6.59
N THR A 77 -1.11 -5.46 -7.35
CA THR A 77 -1.13 -5.57 -8.81
C THR A 77 -0.09 -4.64 -9.44
N ILE A 78 0.03 -3.40 -8.94
CA ILE A 78 1.07 -2.45 -9.38
C ILE A 78 2.46 -3.02 -9.08
N ALA A 79 2.68 -3.56 -7.87
CA ALA A 79 3.96 -4.17 -7.51
C ALA A 79 4.31 -5.34 -8.44
N GLN A 80 3.34 -6.20 -8.76
CA GLN A 80 3.55 -7.29 -9.71
C GLN A 80 3.88 -6.78 -11.12
N LEU A 81 3.19 -5.74 -11.59
CA LEU A 81 3.48 -5.12 -12.88
C LEU A 81 4.90 -4.53 -12.91
N VAL A 82 5.32 -3.87 -11.83
CA VAL A 82 6.68 -3.31 -11.70
C VAL A 82 7.73 -4.41 -11.81
N VAL A 83 7.56 -5.52 -11.09
CA VAL A 83 8.47 -6.67 -11.18
C VAL A 83 8.51 -7.24 -12.60
N GLN A 84 7.37 -7.39 -13.26
CA GLN A 84 7.33 -7.89 -14.65
C GLN A 84 7.99 -6.93 -15.64
N VAL A 85 7.88 -5.62 -15.40
CA VAL A 85 8.55 -4.61 -16.24
C VAL A 85 10.05 -4.65 -16.01
N GLU A 86 10.50 -4.78 -14.77
CA GLU A 86 11.92 -4.93 -14.42
C GLU A 86 12.52 -6.16 -15.11
N GLU A 87 11.89 -7.33 -14.98
CA GLU A 87 12.35 -8.56 -15.64
C GLU A 87 12.40 -8.42 -17.17
N LYS A 88 11.40 -7.76 -17.78
CA LYS A 88 11.42 -7.52 -19.24
C LYS A 88 12.50 -6.54 -19.66
N VAL A 89 12.80 -5.53 -18.85
CA VAL A 89 13.86 -4.56 -19.11
C VAL A 89 15.23 -5.25 -19.02
N ASP A 90 15.42 -6.14 -18.06
CA ASP A 90 16.66 -6.92 -17.94
C ASP A 90 16.89 -7.80 -19.17
N VAL A 91 15.87 -8.55 -19.62
CA VAL A 91 15.97 -9.36 -20.85
C VAL A 91 16.30 -8.51 -22.08
N LEU A 92 15.69 -7.32 -22.19
CA LEU A 92 16.01 -6.37 -23.26
C LEU A 92 17.46 -5.86 -23.17
N SER A 93 17.94 -5.58 -21.96
CA SER A 93 19.32 -5.16 -21.73
C SER A 93 20.31 -6.24 -22.15
N ASP A 94 20.05 -7.49 -21.79
CA ASP A 94 20.88 -8.63 -22.19
C ASP A 94 20.89 -8.83 -23.71
N GLN A 95 19.73 -8.73 -24.36
CA GLN A 95 19.63 -8.81 -25.82
C GLN A 95 20.38 -7.68 -26.52
N VAL A 96 20.31 -6.45 -25.99
CA VAL A 96 21.07 -5.31 -26.54
C VAL A 96 22.57 -5.51 -26.34
N ALA A 97 22.99 -6.06 -25.19
CA ALA A 97 24.39 -6.38 -24.94
C ALA A 97 24.90 -7.46 -25.91
N GLU A 98 24.14 -8.53 -26.12
CA GLU A 98 24.46 -9.58 -27.10
C GLU A 98 24.50 -9.03 -28.53
N LEU A 99 23.54 -8.19 -28.91
CA LEU A 99 23.51 -7.55 -30.22
C LEU A 99 24.72 -6.61 -30.42
N THR A 100 25.11 -5.89 -29.38
CA THR A 100 26.30 -5.02 -29.40
C THR A 100 27.57 -5.86 -29.54
N GLU A 101 27.67 -6.98 -28.82
CA GLU A 101 28.81 -7.89 -28.89
C GLU A 101 28.91 -8.57 -30.26
N THR A 102 27.78 -8.99 -30.84
CA THR A 102 27.75 -9.57 -32.20
C THR A 102 28.15 -8.55 -33.26
N ILE A 103 27.70 -7.30 -33.16
CA ILE A 103 28.13 -6.20 -34.05
C ILE A 103 29.64 -5.93 -33.91
N GLN A 104 30.18 -5.91 -32.68
CA GLN A 104 31.62 -5.74 -32.46
C GLN A 104 32.44 -6.91 -33.03
N LYS A 105 31.96 -8.16 -32.86
CA LYS A 105 32.58 -9.35 -33.45
C LYS A 105 32.54 -9.34 -34.97
N LEU A 106 31.44 -8.90 -35.59
CA LEU A 106 31.34 -8.74 -37.04
C LEU A 106 32.29 -7.65 -37.57
N ASN A 107 32.39 -6.52 -36.87
CA ASN A 107 33.32 -5.44 -37.24
C ASN A 107 34.81 -5.81 -37.06
N SER A 108 35.13 -6.78 -36.20
CA SER A 108 36.50 -7.24 -35.95
C SER A 108 36.91 -8.46 -36.78
N SER A 109 35.97 -9.18 -37.39
CA SER A 109 36.21 -10.37 -38.20
C SER A 109 36.35 -10.11 -39.71
N THR A 110 36.26 -8.85 -40.14
CA THR A 110 36.67 -8.40 -41.48
C THR A 110 38.09 -7.81 -41.42
N PRO A 111 39.16 -8.60 -41.65
CA PRO A 111 40.41 -8.03 -42.13
C PRO A 111 40.17 -7.66 -43.61
N ASP A 112 40.57 -6.45 -44.00
CA ASP A 112 40.46 -5.87 -45.35
C ASP A 112 39.16 -5.14 -45.70
N LYS A 113 38.91 -4.04 -44.96
CA LYS A 113 38.70 -2.74 -45.61
C LYS A 113 39.04 -1.60 -44.65
N LYS A 114 40.34 -1.34 -44.49
CA LYS A 114 40.81 -0.02 -44.09
C LYS A 114 40.75 0.88 -45.33
N GLU A 115 39.55 1.33 -45.66
CA GLU A 115 39.32 2.55 -46.43
C GLU A 115 37.82 2.89 -46.31
N GLN A 116 37.57 4.05 -45.69
CA GLN A 116 36.29 4.75 -45.57
C GLN A 116 35.23 4.16 -44.64
N THR A 117 35.22 4.66 -43.40
CA THR A 117 33.96 5.10 -42.77
C THR A 117 34.32 6.24 -41.82
N GLU A 118 34.33 7.46 -42.37
CA GLU A 118 33.91 8.63 -41.59
C GLU A 118 32.57 8.28 -40.94
N ALA A 119 32.31 8.82 -39.74
CA ALA A 119 31.01 8.72 -39.06
C ALA A 119 29.87 8.64 -40.08
N PRO A 120 28.91 7.70 -39.97
CA PRO A 120 27.79 7.69 -40.90
C PRO A 120 27.18 9.09 -40.81
N ALA A 121 27.38 9.87 -41.86
CA ALA A 121 26.55 11.02 -42.10
C ALA A 121 25.17 10.40 -42.28
N GLU A 122 24.41 10.37 -41.18
CA GLU A 122 22.97 10.18 -41.20
C GLU A 122 22.51 11.00 -42.39
N SER A 123 21.93 10.34 -43.40
CA SER A 123 21.34 11.09 -44.49
C SER A 123 20.41 12.12 -43.84
N PRO A 124 20.34 13.37 -44.33
CA PRO A 124 19.47 14.39 -43.74
C PRO A 124 18.02 13.90 -43.56
N GLU A 125 17.64 12.88 -44.32
CA GLU A 125 16.36 12.19 -44.30
C GLU A 125 16.18 11.28 -43.07
N GLU A 126 17.18 10.50 -42.66
CA GLU A 126 17.08 9.60 -41.50
C GLU A 126 17.08 10.36 -40.16
N ALA A 127 17.92 11.40 -40.04
CA ALA A 127 17.90 12.30 -38.88
C ALA A 127 16.55 13.02 -38.75
N ALA A 128 15.99 13.48 -39.88
CA ALA A 128 14.66 14.09 -39.92
C ALA A 128 13.54 13.10 -39.56
N VAL A 129 13.66 11.82 -39.93
CA VAL A 129 12.72 10.77 -39.51
C VAL A 129 12.77 10.55 -37.99
N TRP A 130 13.96 10.54 -37.39
CA TRP A 130 14.08 10.40 -35.94
C TRP A 130 13.58 11.62 -35.17
N ASP A 131 13.78 12.82 -35.71
CA ASP A 131 13.31 14.05 -35.07
C ASP A 131 11.79 14.24 -35.20
N THR A 132 11.21 13.90 -36.36
CA THR A 132 9.75 13.86 -36.53
C THR A 132 9.10 12.84 -35.59
N LEU A 133 9.68 11.65 -35.43
CA LEU A 133 9.20 10.63 -34.50
C LEU A 133 9.30 11.08 -33.03
N LYS A 134 10.39 11.75 -32.64
CA LYS A 134 10.54 12.33 -31.29
C LYS A 134 9.50 13.43 -31.04
N GLU A 135 9.20 14.24 -32.04
CA GLU A 135 8.17 15.28 -31.96
C GLU A 135 6.75 14.70 -31.84
N GLU A 136 6.42 13.68 -32.63
CA GLU A 136 5.14 12.96 -32.50
C GLU A 136 4.97 12.34 -31.13
N ARG A 137 6.04 11.71 -30.60
CA ARG A 137 6.04 11.13 -29.26
C ARG A 137 5.80 12.18 -28.18
N ARG A 138 6.43 13.37 -28.29
CA ARG A 138 6.21 14.50 -27.38
C ARG A 138 4.77 15.01 -27.45
N LYS A 139 4.22 15.18 -28.65
CA LYS A 139 2.81 15.59 -28.85
C LYS A 139 1.85 14.56 -28.25
N ARG A 140 2.12 13.27 -28.42
CA ARG A 140 1.30 12.19 -27.84
C ARG A 140 1.34 12.17 -26.31
N LEU A 141 2.52 12.41 -25.72
CA LEU A 141 2.66 12.52 -24.26
C LEU A 141 1.94 13.76 -23.71
N GLN A 142 2.03 14.89 -24.40
CA GLN A 142 1.29 16.10 -24.03
C GLN A 142 -0.22 15.88 -24.13
N ALA A 143 -0.72 15.30 -25.23
CA ALA A 143 -2.13 14.96 -25.38
C ALA A 143 -2.63 13.98 -24.31
N MET A 144 -1.84 12.97 -23.94
CA MET A 144 -2.17 12.10 -22.81
C MET A 144 -2.19 12.84 -21.48
N SER A 145 -1.24 13.77 -21.26
CA SER A 145 -1.19 14.56 -20.04
C SER A 145 -2.37 15.54 -19.92
N GLU A 146 -2.82 16.12 -21.04
CA GLU A 146 -3.98 17.01 -21.11
C GLU A 146 -5.29 16.23 -21.01
N ALA A 147 -5.38 15.06 -21.63
CA ALA A 147 -6.51 14.14 -21.43
C ALA A 147 -6.60 13.66 -19.98
N ALA A 148 -5.46 13.38 -19.33
CA ALA A 148 -5.42 13.04 -17.91
C ALA A 148 -5.85 14.23 -17.04
N LYS A 149 -5.36 15.45 -17.31
CA LYS A 149 -5.75 16.67 -16.57
C LYS A 149 -7.23 17.00 -16.73
N SER A 150 -7.76 16.99 -17.95
CA SER A 150 -9.20 17.24 -18.21
C SER A 150 -10.10 16.14 -17.64
N SER A 151 -9.65 14.88 -17.62
CA SER A 151 -10.35 13.80 -16.93
C SER A 151 -10.35 14.00 -15.41
N ILE A 152 -9.27 14.55 -14.85
CA ILE A 152 -9.19 14.89 -13.42
C ILE A 152 -10.10 16.08 -13.10
N GLU A 153 -10.09 17.14 -13.91
CA GLU A 153 -10.89 18.36 -13.69
C GLU A 153 -12.40 18.10 -13.84
N SER A 154 -12.82 17.34 -14.85
CA SER A 154 -14.24 16.92 -15.00
C SER A 154 -14.70 16.04 -13.83
N LYS A 155 -13.81 15.22 -13.27
CA LYS A 155 -14.06 14.42 -12.07
C LYS A 155 -13.97 15.21 -10.76
N LEU A 156 -13.47 16.45 -10.79
CA LEU A 156 -13.39 17.36 -9.63
C LEU A 156 -14.58 18.34 -9.60
N GLY A 157 -14.99 18.86 -10.76
CA GLY A 157 -16.19 19.72 -10.88
C GLY A 157 -17.51 18.97 -10.59
N THR A 158 -17.54 17.66 -10.84
CA THR A 158 -18.67 16.79 -10.46
C THR A 158 -18.72 16.48 -8.96
N LEU A 159 -17.58 16.54 -8.26
CA LEU A 159 -17.53 16.36 -6.81
C LEU A 159 -18.08 17.58 -6.06
N SER A 160 -17.71 18.80 -6.45
CA SER A 160 -18.16 20.02 -5.73
C SER A 160 -19.67 20.25 -5.85
N ALA A 161 -20.30 19.83 -6.95
CA ALA A 161 -21.75 19.89 -7.10
C ALA A 161 -22.48 18.81 -6.28
N SER A 162 -21.85 17.64 -6.09
CA SER A 162 -22.43 16.53 -5.31
C SER A 162 -22.26 16.68 -3.80
N GLU A 163 -21.27 17.46 -3.33
CA GLU A 163 -21.07 17.76 -1.91
C GLU A 163 -22.10 18.74 -1.35
N ILE A 164 -22.68 19.62 -2.20
CA ILE A 164 -23.74 20.55 -1.78
C ILE A 164 -25.06 19.81 -1.46
N LEU A 165 -25.28 18.61 -2.01
CA LEU A 165 -26.49 17.81 -1.77
C LEU A 165 -26.40 16.82 -0.58
N LYS A 166 -25.20 16.58 -0.02
CA LYS A 166 -25.03 15.66 1.13
C LYS A 166 -25.08 16.37 2.50
N GLY A 167 -24.98 17.69 2.54
CA GLY A 167 -24.99 18.48 3.78
C GLY A 167 -26.35 18.56 4.50
N ALA A 168 -27.47 18.26 3.82
CA ALA A 168 -28.80 18.46 4.39
C ALA A 168 -29.29 17.33 5.33
N ASN A 169 -28.78 16.10 5.17
CA ASN A 169 -29.34 14.93 5.87
C ASN A 169 -28.61 14.56 7.17
N PHE A 170 -27.38 15.05 7.38
CA PHE A 170 -26.61 14.71 8.58
C PHE A 170 -27.09 15.45 9.83
N SER A 171 -27.58 16.70 9.68
CA SER A 171 -28.15 17.47 10.79
C SER A 171 -29.45 16.85 11.32
N GLN A 172 -30.31 16.33 10.45
CA GLN A 172 -31.53 15.63 10.86
C GLN A 172 -31.23 14.33 11.62
N LEU A 173 -30.19 13.59 11.21
CA LEU A 173 -29.77 12.35 11.86
C LEU A 173 -29.11 12.63 13.23
N PHE A 174 -28.40 13.75 13.35
CA PHE A 174 -27.77 14.17 14.61
C PHE A 174 -28.80 14.68 15.64
N GLU A 175 -29.84 15.41 15.24
CA GLU A 175 -30.93 15.79 16.15
C GLU A 175 -31.73 14.58 16.64
N MET A 176 -31.97 13.58 15.78
CA MET A 176 -32.69 12.36 16.16
C MET A 176 -31.92 11.54 17.22
N LEU A 177 -30.59 11.55 17.15
CA LEU A 177 -29.70 10.89 18.11
C LEU A 177 -29.60 11.63 19.46
N GLN A 178 -29.71 12.96 19.46
CA GLN A 178 -29.74 13.74 20.69
C GLN A 178 -31.10 13.69 21.41
N GLY A 179 -32.20 13.52 20.67
CA GLY A 179 -33.54 13.35 21.24
C GLY A 179 -33.69 12.10 22.11
N MET A 180 -33.03 10.99 21.75
CA MET A 180 -33.09 9.74 22.53
C MET A 180 -32.28 9.76 23.84
N LYS A 181 -31.42 10.75 24.07
CA LYS A 181 -30.60 10.83 25.31
C LYS A 181 -31.23 11.67 26.42
N LYS A 182 -32.43 12.25 26.18
CA LYS A 182 -33.17 13.07 27.16
C LYS A 182 -34.41 12.38 27.76
N SER A 183 -34.65 11.10 27.45
CA SER A 183 -35.72 10.31 28.07
C SER A 183 -35.14 9.15 28.90
N GLU A 184 -34.42 9.49 29.96
CA GLU A 184 -34.21 8.66 31.15
C GLU A 184 -34.31 9.55 32.39
#